data_AF-A0A1B6M4U6-F1
#
_entry.id   AF-A0A1B6M4U6-F1
#
_cell.length_a   1.000
_cell.length_b   1.000
_cell.length_c   1.000
_cell.angle_alpha   90.00
_cell.angle_beta   90.00
_cell.angle_gamma   90.00
#
_symmetry.space_group_name_H-M   'P 1'
#
loop_
_entity.id
_entity.type
_entity.pdbx_description
1 polymer ?
#
loop_
_entity_poly.entity_id
_entity_poly.type
_entity_poly.pdbx_seq_one_letter_code
_entity_poly.pdbx_strand_id
1 'polypeptide(L)'
;MSNATIEDDAVESDPRLLFIYTYLTKTTKFKVDKWQKMMNTDMYKTMIMDFLEKPQHSVLLVTLTSAGTLVPSLTFPTTGKTKSSYFARVKPEPITAENIRKCLIFGDVSPKPLEDLAVLVEEVFVPVFCNPANHKGWPAVVVEDV
;
A
#
# COMPACT_ATOMS: atom_id res chain seq x y z
N MET A 1 -17.70 40.02 10.18
CA MET A 1 -18.50 39.01 9.48
C MET A 1 -18.04 37.65 9.94
N SER A 2 -18.88 36.98 10.71
CA SER A 2 -18.68 35.65 11.28
C SER A 2 -19.13 34.55 10.31
N ASN A 3 -18.65 33.34 10.60
CA ASN A 3 -18.98 32.01 10.05
C ASN A 3 -18.18 31.59 8.81
N ALA A 4 -17.55 30.41 8.74
CA ALA A 4 -17.69 29.22 9.58
C ALA A 4 -16.35 28.47 9.65
N THR A 5 -16.00 28.06 10.88
CA THR A 5 -15.27 26.84 11.17
C THR A 5 -15.87 25.70 10.36
N ILE A 6 -15.12 25.13 9.42
CA ILE A 6 -15.40 23.78 8.94
C ILE A 6 -14.95 22.88 10.08
N GLU A 7 -15.92 22.41 10.86
CA GLU A 7 -15.72 21.33 11.82
C GLU A 7 -15.09 20.14 11.10
N ASP A 8 -14.09 19.57 11.77
CA ASP A 8 -13.28 18.45 11.35
C ASP A 8 -14.14 17.18 11.33
N ASP A 9 -14.97 17.01 10.30
CA ASP A 9 -15.61 15.74 9.98
C ASP A 9 -14.52 14.79 9.49
N ALA A 10 -13.80 14.18 10.43
CA ALA A 10 -12.81 13.17 10.13
C ALA A 10 -13.48 12.09 9.26
N VAL A 11 -13.04 11.98 8.00
CA VAL A 11 -13.54 10.99 7.03
C VAL A 11 -13.48 9.57 7.58
N GLU A 12 -12.58 9.35 8.54
CA GLU A 12 -12.42 8.11 9.26
C GLU A 12 -11.99 8.38 10.70
N SER A 13 -12.62 7.66 11.63
CA SER A 13 -12.37 7.80 13.07
C SER A 13 -11.31 6.83 13.58
N ASP A 14 -11.17 5.66 12.95
CA ASP A 14 -10.10 4.71 13.27
C ASP A 14 -8.77 5.20 12.63
N PRO A 15 -7.72 5.50 13.42
CA PRO A 15 -6.45 5.99 12.89
C PRO A 15 -5.80 5.03 11.87
N ARG A 16 -6.06 3.73 11.97
CA ARG A 16 -5.54 2.70 11.05
C ARG A 16 -6.20 2.79 9.69
N LEU A 17 -7.52 2.97 9.69
CA LEU A 17 -8.29 3.16 8.46
C LEU A 17 -7.99 4.53 7.83
N LEU A 18 -7.82 5.58 8.65
CA LEU A 18 -7.40 6.90 8.19
C LEU A 18 -6.01 6.85 7.52
N PHE A 19 -5.08 6.05 8.04
CA PHE A 19 -3.77 5.82 7.42
C PHE A 19 -3.91 5.21 6.03
N ILE A 20 -4.72 4.16 5.88
CA ILE A 20 -4.99 3.50 4.60
C ILE A 20 -5.64 4.49 3.63
N TYR A 21 -6.71 5.17 4.04
CA TYR A 21 -7.40 6.19 3.25
C TYR A 21 -6.45 7.30 2.78
N THR A 22 -5.60 7.82 3.67
CA THR A 22 -4.65 8.89 3.37
C THR A 22 -3.63 8.46 2.33
N TYR A 23 -3.13 7.21 2.40
CA TYR A 23 -2.22 6.70 1.39
C TYR A 23 -2.92 6.55 0.03
N LEU A 24 -4.10 5.92 0.06
CA LEU A 24 -4.89 5.65 -1.14
C LEU A 24 -5.26 6.93 -1.88
N THR A 25 -5.73 7.97 -1.18
CA THR A 25 -6.10 9.26 -1.80
C THR A 25 -4.91 9.98 -2.44
N LYS A 26 -3.71 9.84 -1.86
CA LYS A 26 -2.48 10.44 -2.41
C LYS A 26 -2.05 9.76 -3.71
N THR A 27 -2.20 8.44 -3.79
CA THR A 27 -1.68 7.67 -4.93
C THR A 27 -2.72 7.37 -6.01
N THR A 28 -3.99 7.31 -5.62
CA THR A 28 -5.13 7.01 -6.47
C THR A 28 -6.13 8.13 -6.30
N LYS A 29 -6.27 8.99 -7.32
CA LYS A 29 -7.17 10.15 -7.29
C LYS A 29 -8.63 9.69 -7.34
N PHE A 30 -9.23 9.40 -6.19
CA PHE A 30 -10.66 9.10 -6.03
C PHE A 30 -11.33 10.11 -5.11
N LYS A 31 -12.65 10.24 -5.26
CA LYS A 31 -13.49 11.06 -4.39
C LYS A 31 -13.95 10.26 -3.17
N VAL A 32 -14.22 10.94 -2.06
CA VAL A 32 -14.56 10.33 -0.76
C VAL A 32 -15.75 9.36 -0.81
N ASP A 33 -16.72 9.57 -1.71
CA ASP A 33 -17.88 8.69 -1.90
C ASP A 33 -17.47 7.25 -2.27
N LYS A 34 -16.36 7.07 -3.00
CA LYS A 34 -15.85 5.74 -3.37
C LYS A 34 -15.30 4.99 -2.16
N TRP A 35 -14.64 5.69 -1.24
CA TRP A 35 -14.20 5.12 0.04
C TRP A 35 -15.39 4.75 0.90
N GLN A 36 -16.35 5.67 1.07
CA GLN A 36 -17.58 5.42 1.84
C GLN A 36 -18.36 4.22 1.29
N LYS A 37 -18.51 4.11 -0.03
CA LYS A 37 -19.18 2.96 -0.66
C LYS A 37 -18.48 1.63 -0.37
N MET A 38 -17.14 1.61 -0.39
CA MET A 38 -16.36 0.42 -0.03
C MET A 38 -16.56 0.08 1.46
N MET A 39 -16.46 1.06 2.35
CA MET A 39 -16.59 0.87 3.80
C MET A 39 -18.03 0.56 4.25
N ASN A 40 -19.04 0.97 3.48
CA ASN A 40 -20.45 0.62 3.71
C ASN A 40 -20.82 -0.78 3.17
N THR A 41 -19.89 -1.46 2.47
CA THR A 41 -20.09 -2.84 2.06
C THR A 41 -19.55 -3.77 3.15
N ASP A 42 -20.43 -4.44 3.90
CA ASP A 42 -20.07 -5.23 5.09
C ASP A 42 -18.95 -6.25 4.83
N MET A 43 -19.01 -6.93 3.68
CA MET A 43 -17.98 -7.89 3.27
C MET A 43 -16.59 -7.22 3.13
N TYR A 44 -16.53 -6.03 2.53
CA TYR A 44 -15.27 -5.31 2.33
C TYR A 44 -14.76 -4.70 3.64
N LYS A 45 -15.65 -4.14 4.46
CA LYS A 45 -15.29 -3.65 5.78
C LYS A 45 -14.72 -4.78 6.64
N THR A 46 -15.41 -5.92 6.70
CA THR A 46 -14.94 -7.10 7.45
C THR A 46 -13.57 -7.55 6.95
N MET A 47 -13.35 -7.58 5.64
CA MET A 47 -12.06 -7.94 5.05
C MET A 47 -10.91 -7.03 5.50
N ILE A 48 -11.14 -5.71 5.50
CA ILE A 48 -10.13 -4.73 5.91
C ILE A 48 -9.87 -4.84 7.42
N MET A 49 -10.92 -5.00 8.23
CA MET A 49 -10.77 -5.18 9.68
C MET A 49 -10.06 -6.49 10.02
N ASP A 50 -10.37 -7.57 9.31
CA ASP A 50 -9.67 -8.85 9.41
C ASP A 50 -8.19 -8.67 9.10
N PHE A 51 -7.83 -7.97 8.03
CA PHE A 51 -6.43 -7.65 7.77
C PHE A 51 -5.76 -6.93 8.93
N LEU A 52 -6.43 -5.96 9.56
CA LEU A 52 -5.88 -5.20 10.68
C LEU A 52 -5.73 -6.05 11.94
N GLU A 53 -6.71 -6.87 12.26
CA GLU A 53 -6.82 -7.57 13.55
C GLU A 53 -6.16 -8.95 13.55
N LYS A 54 -6.20 -9.65 12.42
CA LYS A 54 -5.83 -11.05 12.29
C LYS A 54 -4.47 -11.20 11.59
N PRO A 55 -3.39 -11.57 12.31
CA PRO A 55 -2.03 -11.61 11.75
C PRO A 55 -1.83 -12.58 10.59
N GLN A 56 -2.72 -13.55 10.39
CA GLN A 56 -2.65 -14.49 9.26
C GLN A 56 -2.82 -13.84 7.89
N HIS A 57 -3.42 -12.65 7.82
CA HIS A 57 -3.54 -11.91 6.57
C HIS A 57 -2.27 -11.09 6.36
N SER A 58 -1.45 -11.56 5.41
CA SER A 58 -0.14 -10.98 5.11
C SER A 58 -0.19 -9.76 4.21
N VAL A 59 -1.28 -9.56 3.45
CA VAL A 59 -1.42 -8.44 2.53
C VAL A 59 -2.86 -7.97 2.44
N LEU A 60 -3.03 -6.66 2.28
CA LEU A 60 -4.25 -6.04 1.79
C LEU A 60 -3.92 -5.30 0.51
N LEU A 61 -4.68 -5.58 -0.54
CA LEU A 61 -4.67 -4.85 -1.79
C LEU A 61 -5.95 -4.05 -1.89
N VAL A 62 -5.86 -2.82 -2.38
CA VAL A 62 -7.01 -1.99 -2.72
C VAL A 62 -6.86 -1.52 -4.16
N THR A 63 -7.81 -1.91 -5.00
CA THR A 63 -7.80 -1.63 -6.43
C THR A 63 -8.93 -0.66 -6.77
N LEU A 64 -8.62 0.40 -7.51
CA LEU A 64 -9.64 1.18 -8.20
C LEU A 64 -9.91 0.54 -9.55
N THR A 65 -11.05 -0.11 -9.70
CA THR A 65 -11.44 -0.79 -10.94
C THR A 65 -11.68 0.20 -12.07
N SER A 66 -11.69 -0.27 -13.31
CA SER A 66 -12.07 0.52 -14.49
C SER A 66 -13.51 1.07 -14.40
N ALA A 67 -14.39 0.37 -13.67
CA ALA A 67 -15.73 0.84 -13.31
C ALA A 67 -15.73 1.94 -12.23
N GLY A 68 -14.56 2.40 -11.79
CA GLY A 68 -14.40 3.47 -10.81
C GLY A 68 -14.75 3.06 -9.38
N THR A 69 -14.75 1.77 -9.06
CA THR A 69 -15.11 1.25 -7.72
C THR A 69 -13.86 0.82 -6.98
N LEU A 70 -13.76 1.13 -5.68
CA LEU A 70 -12.69 0.60 -4.83
C LEU A 70 -13.05 -0.80 -4.35
N VAL A 71 -12.12 -1.73 -4.50
CA VAL A 71 -12.29 -3.14 -4.15
C VAL A 71 -11.09 -3.60 -3.34
N PRO A 72 -11.27 -4.05 -2.08
CA PRO A 72 -10.20 -4.66 -1.29
C PRO A 72 -10.04 -6.15 -1.63
N SER A 73 -8.84 -6.69 -1.40
CA SER A 73 -8.51 -8.10 -1.53
C SER A 73 -7.41 -8.48 -0.54
N LEU A 74 -7.49 -9.69 0.03
CA LEU A 74 -6.44 -10.25 0.92
C LEU A 74 -5.42 -11.12 0.17
N THR A 75 -5.56 -11.21 -1.15
CA THR A 75 -4.69 -12.00 -2.02
C THR A 75 -4.33 -11.19 -3.27
N PHE A 76 -3.17 -11.48 -3.85
CA PHE A 76 -2.81 -10.92 -5.14
C PHE A 76 -3.81 -11.38 -6.22
N PRO A 77 -4.30 -10.46 -7.06
CA PRO A 77 -5.15 -10.84 -8.18
C PRO A 77 -4.34 -11.69 -9.16
N THR A 78 -4.91 -12.79 -9.63
CA THR A 78 -4.30 -13.65 -10.66
C THR A 78 -4.21 -12.96 -12.02
N THR A 79 -5.08 -11.98 -12.27
CA THR A 79 -5.14 -11.22 -13.52
C THR A 79 -5.43 -9.74 -13.21
N GLY A 80 -4.39 -8.99 -12.87
CA GLY A 80 -4.50 -7.54 -12.61
C GLY A 80 -3.96 -6.72 -13.77
N LYS A 81 -4.82 -5.96 -14.47
CA LYS A 81 -4.41 -4.96 -15.48
C LYS A 81 -4.54 -3.52 -14.97
N THR A 82 -4.83 -3.35 -13.68
CA THR A 82 -5.12 -2.05 -13.06
C THR A 82 -4.18 -1.81 -11.90
N LYS A 83 -3.73 -0.56 -11.75
CA LYS A 83 -2.97 -0.11 -10.59
C LYS A 83 -3.72 -0.50 -9.31
N SER A 84 -3.00 -1.06 -8.36
CA SER A 84 -3.53 -1.42 -7.04
C SER A 84 -2.55 -0.98 -5.97
N SER A 85 -3.04 -0.44 -4.87
CA SER A 85 -2.18 -0.12 -3.73
C SER A 85 -2.14 -1.32 -2.78
N TYR A 86 -0.97 -1.64 -2.24
CA TYR A 86 -0.77 -2.75 -1.33
C TYR A 86 -0.31 -2.29 0.05
N PHE A 87 -0.67 -3.07 1.05
CA PHE A 87 -0.24 -2.97 2.44
C PHE A 87 0.18 -4.36 2.88
N ALA A 88 1.49 -4.62 2.89
CA ALA A 88 2.08 -5.90 3.20
C ALA A 88 2.64 -5.90 4.63
N ARG A 89 2.31 -6.95 5.37
CA ARG A 89 2.69 -7.15 6.75
C ARG A 89 4.14 -7.66 6.84
N VAL A 90 4.95 -6.97 7.65
CA VAL A 90 6.35 -7.34 7.92
C VAL A 90 6.44 -8.20 9.19
N LYS A 91 5.53 -8.00 10.14
CA LYS A 91 5.50 -8.71 11.43
C LYS A 91 4.16 -9.41 11.65
N PRO A 92 4.14 -10.65 12.13
CA PRO A 92 2.91 -11.40 12.39
C PRO A 92 2.25 -10.97 13.71
N GLU A 93 1.91 -9.68 13.85
CA GLU A 93 1.24 -9.09 15.02
C GLU A 93 0.02 -8.25 14.61
N PRO A 94 -1.04 -8.11 15.43
CA PRO A 94 -2.17 -7.23 15.09
C PRO A 94 -1.73 -5.78 14.85
N ILE A 95 -2.42 -5.09 13.93
CA ILE A 95 -2.13 -3.69 13.57
C ILE A 95 -2.92 -2.77 14.49
N THR A 96 -2.17 -1.95 15.21
CA THR A 96 -2.63 -0.88 16.09
C THR A 96 -2.30 0.49 15.49
N ALA A 97 -2.85 1.55 16.05
CA ALA A 97 -2.55 2.91 15.58
C ALA A 97 -1.06 3.27 15.78
N GLU A 98 -0.43 2.69 16.80
CA GLU A 98 0.94 2.98 17.21
C GLU A 98 1.98 2.19 16.40
N ASN A 99 1.65 0.97 15.96
CA ASN A 99 2.59 0.09 15.27
C ASN A 99 2.46 0.07 13.74
N ILE A 100 1.40 0.65 13.16
CA ILE A 100 1.07 0.50 11.74
C ILE A 100 2.23 0.81 10.78
N ARG A 101 2.97 1.90 11.03
CA ARG A 101 4.13 2.30 10.20
C ARG A 101 5.34 1.38 10.32
N LYS A 102 5.44 0.64 11.41
CA LYS A 102 6.52 -0.33 11.67
C LYS A 102 6.13 -1.75 11.22
N CYS A 103 4.83 -2.02 11.15
CA CYS A 103 4.30 -3.34 10.80
C CYS A 103 4.05 -3.51 9.31
N LEU A 104 3.93 -2.41 8.57
CA LEU A 104 3.56 -2.43 7.15
C LEU A 104 4.68 -1.89 6.26
N ILE A 105 4.91 -2.60 5.16
CA ILE A 105 5.45 -2.04 3.92
C ILE A 105 4.24 -1.78 3.01
N PHE A 106 4.17 -0.59 2.43
CA PHE A 106 3.03 -0.21 1.60
C PHE A 106 3.52 0.53 0.35
N GLY A 107 2.78 0.38 -0.73
CA GLY A 107 3.22 0.82 -2.04
C GLY A 107 2.12 0.67 -3.08
N ASP A 108 2.49 0.88 -4.33
CA ASP A 108 1.63 0.58 -5.48
C ASP A 108 2.19 -0.57 -6.30
N VAL A 109 1.27 -1.38 -6.82
CA VAL A 109 1.52 -2.41 -7.82
C VAL A 109 1.15 -1.85 -9.18
N SER A 110 2.10 -1.90 -10.10
CA SER A 110 1.90 -1.50 -11.49
C SER A 110 0.93 -2.44 -12.22
N PRO A 111 0.13 -1.94 -13.18
CA PRO A 111 -0.59 -2.79 -14.12
C PRO A 111 0.32 -3.63 -15.04
N LYS A 112 1.63 -3.34 -15.07
CA LYS A 112 2.66 -3.98 -15.90
C LYS A 112 3.88 -4.36 -15.04
N PRO A 113 3.73 -5.31 -14.10
CA PRO A 113 4.74 -5.55 -13.08
C PRO A 113 6.06 -6.10 -13.65
N LEU A 114 6.02 -6.83 -14.77
CA LEU A 114 7.23 -7.38 -15.37
C LEU A 114 8.04 -6.31 -16.10
N GLU A 115 7.37 -5.46 -16.87
CA GLU A 115 8.02 -4.35 -17.57
C GLU A 115 8.60 -3.33 -16.59
N ASP A 116 7.84 -2.97 -15.56
CA ASP A 116 8.30 -2.02 -14.55
C ASP A 116 9.46 -2.60 -13.71
N LEU A 117 9.48 -3.92 -13.47
CA LEU A 117 10.61 -4.58 -12.82
C LEU A 117 11.87 -4.50 -13.67
N ALA A 118 11.77 -4.70 -14.99
CA ALA A 118 12.92 -4.58 -15.89
C ALA A 118 13.54 -3.17 -15.82
N VAL A 119 12.70 -2.14 -15.90
CA VAL A 119 13.13 -0.74 -15.75
C VAL A 119 13.76 -0.49 -14.38
N LEU A 120 13.17 -1.00 -13.30
CA LEU A 120 13.71 -0.84 -11.94
C LEU A 120 15.08 -1.51 -11.79
N VAL A 121 15.28 -2.66 -12.40
CA VAL A 121 16.58 -3.35 -12.39
C VAL A 121 17.64 -2.51 -13.10
N GLU A 122 17.36 -2.07 -14.32
CA GLU A 122 18.33 -1.33 -15.14
C GLU A 122 18.64 0.07 -14.60
N GLU A 123 17.62 0.81 -14.18
CA GLU A 123 17.75 2.24 -13.83
C GLU A 123 18.05 2.49 -12.35
N VAL A 124 17.73 1.54 -11.47
CA VAL A 124 17.89 1.72 -10.02
C VAL A 124 18.81 0.68 -9.41
N PHE A 125 18.53 -0.61 -9.59
CA PHE A 125 19.30 -1.64 -8.92
C PHE A 125 20.72 -1.77 -9.46
N VAL A 126 20.91 -1.83 -10.77
CA VAL A 126 22.25 -1.91 -11.38
C VAL A 126 23.15 -0.74 -10.95
N PRO A 127 22.73 0.53 -11.01
CA PRO A 127 23.54 1.65 -10.50
C PRO A 127 23.84 1.56 -8.99
N VAL A 128 22.89 1.08 -8.19
CA VAL A 128 23.09 0.90 -6.74
C VAL A 128 24.13 -0.19 -6.47
N PHE A 129 24.05 -1.30 -7.21
CA PHE A 129 24.89 -2.48 -7.05
C PHE A 129 26.28 -2.32 -7.65
N CYS A 130 26.42 -1.68 -8.81
CA CYS A 130 27.69 -1.61 -9.53
C CYS A 130 28.53 -0.37 -9.19
N ASN A 131 28.01 0.57 -8.39
CA ASN A 131 28.78 1.75 -7.98
C ASN A 131 29.81 1.37 -6.89
N PRO A 132 31.13 1.48 -7.15
CA PRO A 132 32.16 1.09 -6.18
C PRO A 132 32.11 1.87 -4.86
N ALA A 133 31.54 3.07 -4.87
CA ALA A 133 31.35 3.85 -3.64
C ALA A 133 30.36 3.18 -2.66
N ASN A 134 29.44 2.35 -3.17
CA ASN A 134 28.46 1.62 -2.36
C ASN A 134 29.02 0.30 -1.81
N HIS A 135 30.19 -0.15 -2.25
CA HIS A 135 30.82 -1.41 -1.82
C HIS A 135 31.57 -1.31 -0.49
N LYS A 136 31.51 -0.16 0.19
CA LYS A 136 32.19 0.01 1.47
C LYS A 136 31.65 -1.01 2.49
N GLY A 137 32.54 -1.92 2.92
CA GLY A 137 32.22 -2.99 3.87
C GLY A 137 31.78 -4.31 3.23
N TRP A 138 31.77 -4.40 1.90
CA TRP A 138 31.48 -5.64 1.20
C TRP A 138 32.76 -6.48 1.06
N PRO A 139 32.71 -7.80 1.34
CA PRO A 139 33.81 -8.69 0.99
C PRO A 139 34.05 -8.68 -0.53
N ALA A 140 35.31 -8.84 -0.96
CA ALA A 140 35.67 -8.82 -2.39
C ALA A 140 34.86 -9.82 -3.23
N VAL A 141 34.62 -11.02 -2.70
CA VAL A 141 33.80 -12.06 -3.36
C VAL A 141 32.35 -11.61 -3.62
N VAL A 142 31.78 -10.78 -2.75
CA VAL A 142 30.41 -10.26 -2.93
C VAL A 142 30.37 -9.15 -3.98
N VAL A 143 31.46 -8.39 -4.12
CA VAL A 143 31.58 -7.35 -5.15
C VAL A 143 31.71 -7.97 -6.54
N GLU A 144 32.34 -9.14 -6.64
CA GLU A 144 32.50 -9.86 -7.92
C GLU A 144 31.22 -10.61 -8.34
N ASP A 145 30.38 -11.04 -7.38
CA ASP A 145 29.15 -11.80 -7.63
C ASP A 145 27.92 -10.94 -7.99
N VAL A 146 27.93 -9.65 -7.65
CA VAL A 146 26.81 -8.70 -7.81
C VAL A 146 26.93 -7.94 -9.11
#